data_AF-A0A7Y8F6U4-F1
#
_entry.id   AF-A0A7Y8F6U4-F1
#
_cell.length_a   1.000
_cell.length_b   1.000
_cell.length_c   1.000
_cell.angle_alpha   90.00
_cell.angle_beta   90.00
_cell.angle_gamma   90.00
#
_symmetry.space_group_name_H-M   'P 1'
#
loop_
_entity.id
_entity.type
_entity.pdbx_description
1 polymer ?
#
loop_
_entity_poly.entity_id
_entity_poly.type
_entity_poly.pdbx_seq_one_letter_code
_entity_poly.pdbx_strand_id
1 'polypeptide(L)'
;MISLTTLARCLTATLSATAAVATAGPALAQATLQPPVVYEAVDQFGVDVVSGSVQISSPTISVGDPANGGLSFSASWDATQEAWRYSTLSRISYEIDKSQACASLYTVVYMGSSNVFQRSGCGLLTFGRMEGVGSLAENPDGSYKYIAADGSVAVYGGASPGGASVQTITKINGEVITFSANSIRNNLGYELRFTDSGGSQTVTAINNAVDSCAPTGPCAYSVAWPSLTFSAAGHERHVTDSLGRTTRVILSGSTSGIDRPIGVARPSKATGASITYGYSFVPGRGTMATSVSDGVGTWTYAYETYCSPSPAPCHQPDVYQLNTTVTAPDGGQSIFHVIWSGVYIWVSPIEQELRLFPSMAWVVNALGKRTDIAQDSFGLHAVQYPEGNSATFERTHEGLITRVHNVAKPGSGLADTNIHVVYPDCALEPVLCRLPTTMTDARGNVTDYTYDAAGNLLTETAPAPVLGAPRPQTRYAWDQRYAWYKSNGSSTIARAATPIWVLVKKSTCAAAAPATGCNGTADEVLTTTTYQAGSISVASNL
;
A
#
# COMPACT_ATOMS: atom_id res chain seq x y z
N MET A 1 41.08 23.66 61.87
CA MET A 1 41.79 22.46 61.39
C MET A 1 41.60 22.42 59.87
N ILE A 2 42.19 23.38 59.16
CA ILE A 2 43.49 23.34 58.41
C ILE A 2 43.33 22.53 57.11
N SER A 3 43.57 23.04 55.90
CA SER A 3 43.82 24.40 55.41
C SER A 3 43.73 24.39 53.86
N LEU A 4 43.50 25.58 53.36
CA LEU A 4 43.42 26.13 52.01
C LEU A 4 44.60 25.84 51.03
N THR A 5 44.29 26.13 49.75
CA THR A 5 45.06 26.86 48.70
C THR A 5 45.93 26.17 47.63
N THR A 6 45.40 26.21 46.39
CA THR A 6 45.90 26.91 45.18
C THR A 6 47.41 27.01 44.89
N LEU A 7 47.88 26.56 43.71
CA LEU A 7 48.42 27.41 42.63
C LEU A 7 48.87 26.62 41.38
N ALA A 8 48.85 27.32 40.24
CA ALA A 8 49.12 26.89 38.87
C ALA A 8 50.61 26.76 38.49
N ARG A 9 50.93 26.02 37.40
CA ARG A 9 51.65 26.49 36.19
C ARG A 9 51.97 25.38 35.17
N CYS A 10 51.96 25.78 33.89
CA CYS A 10 52.36 25.09 32.66
C CYS A 10 53.76 24.41 32.75
N LEU A 11 54.14 23.41 31.94
CA LEU A 11 54.52 23.49 30.52
C LEU A 11 54.93 22.06 30.05
N THR A 12 54.52 21.66 28.82
CA THR A 12 55.22 20.87 27.76
C THR A 12 56.27 19.81 28.12
N ALA A 13 56.49 18.69 27.41
CA ALA A 13 55.97 18.03 26.22
C ALA A 13 56.82 16.74 26.05
N THR A 14 56.29 15.68 25.44
CA THR A 14 56.97 14.72 24.50
C THR A 14 56.06 13.49 24.35
N LEU A 15 55.32 13.39 23.25
CA LEU A 15 55.64 12.63 22.03
C LEU A 15 55.74 11.11 22.26
N SER A 16 54.68 10.39 21.91
CA SER A 16 54.75 8.95 21.61
C SER A 16 53.73 8.65 20.51
N ALA A 17 54.25 8.44 19.30
CA ALA A 17 53.49 7.98 18.16
C ALA A 17 52.94 6.58 18.43
N THR A 18 51.63 6.40 18.26
CA THR A 18 51.03 5.09 18.05
C THR A 18 50.18 5.16 16.79
N ALA A 19 50.62 4.41 15.78
CA ALA A 19 49.91 4.19 14.54
C ALA A 19 48.61 3.45 14.85
N ALA A 20 47.47 4.13 14.73
CA ALA A 20 46.17 3.48 14.70
C ALA A 20 45.92 3.00 13.26
N VAL A 21 46.09 1.70 13.07
CA VAL A 21 45.65 0.97 11.88
C VAL A 21 44.16 1.24 11.70
N ALA A 22 43.81 1.98 10.64
CA ALA A 22 42.43 2.14 10.21
C ALA A 22 41.96 0.80 9.62
N THR A 23 41.35 -0.04 10.45
CA THR A 23 40.57 -1.17 9.97
C THR A 23 39.33 -0.62 9.29
N ALA A 24 39.32 -0.60 7.96
CA ALA A 24 38.12 -0.39 7.18
C ALA A 24 37.11 -1.51 7.53
N GLY A 25 36.04 -1.16 8.23
CA GLY A 25 34.90 -2.06 8.41
C GLY A 25 34.22 -2.33 7.06
N PRO A 26 33.60 -3.50 6.86
CA PRO A 26 32.87 -3.80 5.64
C PRO A 26 31.72 -2.81 5.48
N ALA A 27 31.72 -2.11 4.34
CA ALA A 27 30.66 -1.21 3.91
C ALA A 27 29.41 -2.02 3.51
N LEU A 28 28.61 -2.44 4.49
CA LEU A 28 27.23 -2.89 4.26
C LEU A 28 26.30 -1.74 4.62
N ALA A 29 26.16 -0.77 3.72
CA ALA A 29 24.95 0.03 3.71
C ALA A 29 24.17 -0.43 2.48
N GLN A 30 23.28 -1.40 2.66
CA GLN A 30 22.23 -1.63 1.66
C GLN A 30 21.45 -0.31 1.57
N ALA A 31 21.55 0.37 0.43
CA ALA A 31 20.71 1.53 0.16
C ALA A 31 19.28 1.00 0.07
N THR A 32 18.50 1.20 1.13
CA THR A 32 17.08 0.95 1.08
C THR A 32 16.48 1.97 0.12
N LEU A 33 15.78 1.51 -0.92
CA LEU A 33 14.85 2.36 -1.66
C LEU A 33 13.86 2.89 -0.63
N GLN A 34 14.04 4.13 -0.19
CA GLN A 34 13.05 4.75 0.67
C GLN A 34 11.78 4.85 -0.18
N PRO A 35 10.64 4.28 0.27
CA PRO A 35 9.39 4.44 -0.44
C PRO A 35 9.15 5.94 -0.62
N PRO A 36 8.59 6.37 -1.77
CA PRO A 36 8.27 7.77 -2.00
C PRO A 36 7.45 8.29 -0.80
N VAL A 37 7.76 9.49 -0.29
CA VAL A 37 6.97 10.08 0.79
C VAL A 37 5.55 10.31 0.26
N VAL A 38 4.62 9.47 0.68
CA VAL A 38 3.21 9.59 0.31
C VAL A 38 2.59 10.67 1.19
N TYR A 39 2.10 11.74 0.57
CA TYR A 39 1.19 12.66 1.25
C TYR A 39 -0.21 12.11 1.09
N GLU A 40 -0.78 11.62 2.18
CA GLU A 40 -2.18 11.18 2.20
C GLU A 40 -3.09 12.42 2.19
N ALA A 41 -4.12 12.39 1.34
CA ALA A 41 -5.15 13.42 1.34
C ALA A 41 -6.02 13.36 2.61
N VAL A 42 -6.03 12.24 3.32
CA VAL A 42 -6.81 12.04 4.54
C VAL A 42 -5.96 12.38 5.75
N ASP A 43 -6.46 13.27 6.60
CA ASP A 43 -5.76 13.65 7.83
C ASP A 43 -5.95 12.62 8.97
N GLN A 44 -5.30 12.89 10.12
CA GLN A 44 -5.36 12.03 11.30
C GLN A 44 -6.77 11.83 11.89
N PHE A 45 -7.74 12.67 11.51
CA PHE A 45 -9.12 12.59 11.95
C PHE A 45 -10.04 11.94 10.90
N GLY A 46 -9.47 11.45 9.81
CA GLY A 46 -10.22 10.85 8.71
C GLY A 46 -10.83 11.89 7.76
N VAL A 47 -10.48 13.16 7.85
CA VAL A 47 -10.98 14.19 6.92
C VAL A 47 -10.11 14.18 5.67
N ASP A 48 -10.70 13.86 4.52
CA ASP A 48 -10.06 14.08 3.23
C ASP A 48 -10.01 15.59 2.95
N VAL A 49 -8.81 16.17 2.97
CA VAL A 49 -8.58 17.61 2.80
C VAL A 49 -8.90 18.11 1.39
N VAL A 50 -9.12 17.21 0.42
CA VAL A 50 -9.50 17.56 -0.96
C VAL A 50 -11.02 17.58 -1.12
N SER A 51 -11.70 16.54 -0.63
CA SER A 51 -13.15 16.39 -0.80
C SER A 51 -13.97 16.91 0.40
N GLY A 52 -13.35 17.11 1.55
CA GLY A 52 -14.02 17.39 2.82
C GLY A 52 -14.89 16.23 3.30
N SER A 53 -14.75 15.04 2.71
CA SER A 53 -15.43 13.83 3.14
C SER A 53 -14.75 13.25 4.37
N VAL A 54 -15.52 12.59 5.22
CA VAL A 54 -15.01 11.95 6.45
C VAL A 54 -14.99 10.45 6.23
N GLN A 55 -13.79 9.88 6.27
CA GLN A 55 -13.49 8.47 6.12
C GLN A 55 -13.16 7.87 7.49
N ILE A 56 -14.06 7.05 8.03
CA ILE A 56 -13.85 6.38 9.33
C ILE A 56 -13.54 4.92 9.11
N SER A 57 -12.33 4.51 9.47
CA SER A 57 -11.89 3.11 9.41
C SER A 57 -12.22 2.33 10.67
N SER A 58 -12.59 1.07 10.49
CA SER A 58 -12.72 0.08 11.55
C SER A 58 -11.34 -0.32 12.11
N PRO A 59 -11.30 -1.01 13.26
CA PRO A 59 -10.14 -1.82 13.61
C PRO A 59 -9.81 -2.84 12.52
N THR A 60 -8.58 -3.33 12.53
CA THR A 60 -8.13 -4.42 11.65
C THR A 60 -8.14 -5.74 12.42
N ILE A 61 -8.67 -6.80 11.81
CA ILE A 61 -8.48 -8.18 12.24
C ILE A 61 -7.56 -8.92 11.27
N SER A 62 -6.84 -9.92 11.75
CA SER A 62 -5.99 -10.76 10.91
C SER A 62 -5.90 -12.19 11.42
N VAL A 63 -5.49 -13.09 10.54
CA VAL A 63 -5.13 -14.47 10.86
C VAL A 63 -3.90 -14.87 10.06
N GLY A 64 -2.94 -15.52 10.73
CA GLY A 64 -1.59 -15.68 10.21
C GLY A 64 -0.81 -14.35 10.24
N ASP A 65 0.46 -14.40 9.81
CA ASP A 65 1.29 -13.21 9.64
C ASP A 65 1.03 -12.59 8.25
N PRO A 66 0.43 -11.38 8.14
CA PRO A 66 0.13 -10.76 6.85
C PRO A 66 1.36 -10.58 5.95
N ALA A 67 2.57 -10.44 6.53
CA ALA A 67 3.80 -10.35 5.74
C ALA A 67 4.19 -11.68 5.08
N ASN A 68 3.70 -12.81 5.61
CA ASN A 68 4.01 -14.16 5.18
C ASN A 68 2.73 -14.94 4.77
N GLY A 69 1.80 -14.25 4.10
CA GLY A 69 0.59 -14.87 3.54
C GLY A 69 -0.57 -15.06 4.53
N GLY A 70 -0.55 -14.38 5.67
CA GLY A 70 -1.75 -14.19 6.50
C GLY A 70 -2.77 -13.29 5.81
N LEU A 71 -4.04 -13.42 6.21
CA LEU A 71 -5.13 -12.56 5.73
C LEU A 71 -5.46 -11.50 6.76
N SER A 72 -5.83 -10.31 6.30
CA SER A 72 -6.29 -9.21 7.16
C SER A 72 -7.52 -8.52 6.57
N PHE A 73 -8.32 -7.92 7.44
CA PHE A 73 -9.56 -7.26 7.08
C PHE A 73 -9.78 -6.02 7.93
N SER A 74 -10.18 -4.94 7.28
CA SER A 74 -10.74 -3.73 7.87
C SER A 74 -11.78 -3.16 6.91
N ALA A 75 -12.55 -2.17 7.36
CA ALA A 75 -13.54 -1.50 6.54
C ALA A 75 -13.57 0.01 6.84
N SER A 76 -13.85 0.84 5.86
CA SER A 76 -14.11 2.27 6.03
C SER A 76 -15.55 2.62 5.67
N TRP A 77 -16.16 3.56 6.38
CA TRP A 77 -17.52 4.02 6.06
C TRP A 77 -17.49 5.02 4.88
N ASP A 78 -18.16 4.68 3.77
CA ASP A 78 -18.39 5.58 2.65
C ASP A 78 -19.78 6.21 2.77
N ALA A 79 -19.80 7.47 3.21
CA ALA A 79 -21.03 8.21 3.40
C ALA A 79 -21.80 8.43 2.09
N THR A 80 -21.12 8.52 0.95
CA THR A 80 -21.76 8.79 -0.35
C THR A 80 -22.57 7.60 -0.83
N GLN A 81 -22.10 6.38 -0.53
CA GLN A 81 -22.79 5.14 -0.85
C GLN A 81 -23.60 4.58 0.33
N GLU A 82 -23.54 5.25 1.49
CA GLU A 82 -24.13 4.80 2.75
C GLU A 82 -23.78 3.33 3.06
N ALA A 83 -22.52 2.95 2.80
CA ALA A 83 -22.06 1.57 2.88
C ALA A 83 -20.63 1.45 3.41
N TRP A 84 -20.31 0.30 3.98
CA TRP A 84 -18.95 -0.05 4.35
C TRP A 84 -18.13 -0.46 3.11
N ARG A 85 -16.93 0.10 2.98
CA ARG A 85 -15.91 -0.26 1.99
C ARG A 85 -14.89 -1.18 2.63
N TYR A 86 -14.76 -2.38 2.12
CA TYR A 86 -13.85 -3.39 2.68
C TYR A 86 -12.44 -3.22 2.14
N SER A 87 -11.42 -3.42 2.99
CA SER A 87 -10.02 -3.40 2.56
C SER A 87 -9.69 -4.50 1.55
N THR A 88 -10.46 -5.59 1.56
CA THR A 88 -10.36 -6.69 0.62
C THR A 88 -11.21 -6.49 -0.63
N LEU A 89 -11.88 -5.33 -0.79
CA LEU A 89 -12.67 -5.04 -1.97
C LEU A 89 -11.77 -5.13 -3.20
N SER A 90 -12.15 -6.00 -4.13
CA SER A 90 -11.51 -6.11 -5.42
C SER A 90 -12.59 -6.32 -6.48
N ARG A 91 -12.68 -5.36 -7.41
CA ARG A 91 -13.67 -5.36 -8.48
C ARG A 91 -13.16 -4.53 -9.64
N ILE A 92 -13.74 -4.76 -10.81
CA ILE A 92 -13.64 -3.85 -11.94
C ILE A 92 -14.98 -3.16 -12.07
N SER A 93 -14.99 -1.83 -12.09
CA SER A 93 -16.14 -1.03 -12.49
C SER A 93 -15.82 -0.28 -13.77
N TYR A 94 -16.81 -0.09 -14.63
CA TYR A 94 -16.66 0.64 -15.88
C TYR A 94 -17.83 1.61 -16.08
N GLU A 95 -17.56 2.77 -16.69
CA GLU A 95 -18.59 3.76 -17.01
C GLU A 95 -19.42 3.28 -18.23
N ILE A 96 -20.70 2.94 -18.00
CA ILE A 96 -21.62 2.36 -19.02
C ILE A 96 -22.34 3.42 -19.86
N ASP A 97 -22.46 4.66 -19.37
CA ASP A 97 -23.36 5.69 -19.93
C ASP A 97 -22.90 6.31 -21.27
N LYS A 98 -21.79 5.85 -21.85
CA LYS A 98 -21.39 6.29 -23.19
C LYS A 98 -21.59 5.15 -24.17
N SER A 99 -22.38 5.42 -25.21
CA SER A 99 -22.91 4.48 -26.20
C SER A 99 -21.88 3.70 -27.03
N GLN A 100 -20.59 3.67 -26.64
CA GLN A 100 -19.52 2.94 -27.31
C GLN A 100 -18.58 2.26 -26.30
N ALA A 101 -18.61 0.93 -26.26
CA ALA A 101 -17.79 0.06 -25.39
C ALA A 101 -16.25 0.18 -25.60
N CYS A 102 -15.82 1.01 -26.54
CA CYS A 102 -14.45 1.11 -27.03
C CYS A 102 -13.59 2.14 -26.31
N ALA A 103 -14.22 3.01 -25.51
CA ALA A 103 -13.59 4.16 -24.87
C ALA A 103 -13.90 4.27 -23.37
N SER A 104 -14.57 3.26 -22.81
CA SER A 104 -14.90 3.22 -21.39
C SER A 104 -13.64 3.18 -20.54
N LEU A 105 -13.66 3.96 -19.46
CA LEU A 105 -12.69 3.84 -18.38
C LEU A 105 -13.06 2.63 -17.52
N TYR A 106 -12.04 1.86 -17.17
CA TYR A 106 -12.12 0.70 -16.29
C TYR A 106 -11.33 1.02 -15.03
N THR A 107 -12.03 1.09 -13.91
CA THR A 107 -11.42 1.21 -12.60
C THR A 107 -11.23 -0.18 -12.03
N VAL A 108 -9.98 -0.63 -11.95
CA VAL A 108 -9.59 -1.89 -11.33
C VAL A 108 -9.23 -1.60 -9.87
N VAL A 109 -10.07 -2.09 -8.96
CA VAL A 109 -9.75 -2.13 -7.54
C VAL A 109 -9.10 -3.47 -7.24
N TYR A 110 -7.86 -3.44 -6.77
CA TYR A 110 -7.05 -4.59 -6.36
C TYR A 110 -6.66 -4.41 -4.88
N MET A 111 -7.23 -5.23 -4.00
CA MET A 111 -6.97 -5.22 -2.55
C MET A 111 -7.07 -3.80 -1.94
N GLY A 112 -8.12 -3.07 -2.31
CA GLY A 112 -8.35 -1.68 -1.85
C GLY A 112 -7.65 -0.59 -2.67
N SER A 113 -6.65 -0.91 -3.50
CA SER A 113 -5.96 0.04 -4.38
C SER A 113 -6.68 0.19 -5.72
N SER A 114 -6.91 1.42 -6.17
CA SER A 114 -7.59 1.72 -7.44
C SER A 114 -6.59 2.05 -8.55
N ASN A 115 -6.82 1.51 -9.74
CA ASN A 115 -6.04 1.77 -10.96
C ASN A 115 -7.00 2.01 -12.12
N VAL A 116 -6.72 2.98 -12.99
CA VAL A 116 -7.61 3.36 -14.09
C VAL A 116 -6.99 3.01 -15.43
N PHE A 117 -7.77 2.33 -16.26
CA PHE A 117 -7.40 1.89 -17.59
C PHE A 117 -8.42 2.36 -18.61
N GLN A 118 -7.98 2.61 -19.84
CA GLN A 118 -8.82 2.89 -20.99
C GLN A 118 -8.66 1.76 -22.01
N ARG A 119 -9.76 1.28 -22.58
CA ARG A 119 -9.68 0.27 -23.65
C ARG A 119 -9.02 0.86 -24.89
N SER A 120 -8.08 0.11 -25.49
CA SER A 120 -7.37 0.54 -26.70
C SER A 120 -8.24 0.33 -27.95
N GLY A 121 -9.32 1.11 -28.09
CA GLY A 121 -10.17 1.12 -29.29
C GLY A 121 -11.22 0.00 -29.38
N CYS A 122 -11.99 0.05 -30.46
CA CYS A 122 -13.11 -0.87 -30.70
C CYS A 122 -12.61 -2.25 -31.17
N GLY A 123 -12.69 -3.26 -30.31
CA GLY A 123 -12.43 -4.66 -30.66
C GLY A 123 -11.08 -5.22 -30.23
N LEU A 124 -10.20 -4.41 -29.61
CA LEU A 124 -9.01 -4.92 -28.93
C LEU A 124 -9.36 -5.33 -27.48
N LEU A 125 -8.78 -6.45 -27.04
CA LEU A 125 -8.87 -6.93 -25.67
C LEU A 125 -7.75 -6.35 -24.76
N THR A 126 -7.12 -5.27 -25.22
CA THR A 126 -6.00 -4.59 -24.55
C THR A 126 -6.41 -3.23 -24.02
N PHE A 127 -5.71 -2.80 -22.98
CA PHE A 127 -6.01 -1.57 -22.26
C PHE A 127 -4.75 -0.71 -22.12
N GLY A 128 -4.89 0.57 -22.43
CA GLY A 128 -3.93 1.61 -22.05
C GLY A 128 -4.15 2.02 -20.60
N ARG A 129 -3.07 2.17 -19.83
CA ARG A 129 -3.15 2.66 -18.45
C ARG A 129 -3.31 4.19 -18.45
N MET A 130 -4.24 4.68 -17.63
CA MET A 130 -4.50 6.11 -17.45
C MET A 130 -3.99 6.62 -16.11
N GLU A 131 -4.12 5.80 -15.06
CA GLU A 131 -3.70 6.15 -13.70
C GLU A 131 -3.31 4.88 -12.94
N GLY A 132 -2.31 4.99 -12.06
CA GLY A 132 -1.87 3.91 -11.18
C GLY A 132 -0.80 3.02 -11.83
N VAL A 133 -0.81 1.73 -11.51
CA VAL A 133 0.24 0.77 -11.89
C VAL A 133 -0.34 -0.55 -12.42
N GLY A 134 0.53 -1.35 -13.05
CA GLY A 134 0.17 -2.68 -13.56
C GLY A 134 -0.44 -2.65 -14.97
N SER A 135 -1.03 -3.79 -15.37
CA SER A 135 -1.61 -3.99 -16.70
C SER A 135 -2.93 -4.75 -16.64
N LEU A 136 -3.89 -4.37 -17.48
CA LEU A 136 -5.18 -5.02 -17.62
C LEU A 136 -5.33 -5.62 -19.02
N ALA A 137 -5.90 -6.82 -19.10
CA ALA A 137 -6.31 -7.47 -20.34
C ALA A 137 -7.67 -8.15 -20.14
N GLU A 138 -8.46 -8.25 -21.21
CA GLU A 138 -9.68 -9.05 -21.24
C GLU A 138 -9.38 -10.37 -21.94
N ASN A 139 -9.87 -11.46 -21.38
CA ASN A 139 -9.74 -12.78 -21.98
C ASN A 139 -10.90 -13.03 -22.95
N PRO A 140 -10.75 -13.93 -23.94
CA PRO A 140 -11.83 -14.24 -24.89
C PRO A 140 -13.13 -14.76 -24.25
N ASP A 141 -13.06 -15.28 -23.02
CA ASP A 141 -14.21 -15.75 -22.24
C ASP A 141 -14.93 -14.62 -21.48
N GLY A 142 -14.49 -13.36 -21.63
CA GLY A 142 -15.04 -12.19 -20.96
C GLY A 142 -14.57 -11.99 -19.52
N SER A 143 -13.66 -12.83 -19.01
CA SER A 143 -12.96 -12.58 -17.76
C SER A 143 -11.84 -11.54 -17.94
N TYR A 144 -11.43 -10.87 -16.88
CA TYR A 144 -10.33 -9.91 -16.91
C TYR A 144 -9.12 -10.44 -16.16
N LYS A 145 -7.93 -10.18 -16.70
CA LYS A 145 -6.64 -10.45 -16.07
C LYS A 145 -5.95 -9.13 -15.75
N TYR A 146 -5.72 -8.88 -14.47
CA TYR A 146 -4.89 -7.78 -13.99
C TYR A 146 -3.57 -8.33 -13.49
N ILE A 147 -2.46 -7.70 -13.88
CA ILE A 147 -1.12 -7.98 -13.35
C ILE A 147 -0.68 -6.75 -12.57
N ALA A 148 -0.55 -6.90 -11.26
CA ALA A 148 -0.13 -5.85 -10.35
C ALA A 148 1.38 -5.52 -10.52
N ALA A 149 1.83 -4.44 -9.87
CA ALA A 149 3.23 -4.00 -9.93
C ALA A 149 4.20 -5.03 -9.32
N ASP A 150 3.76 -5.78 -8.31
CA ASP A 150 4.52 -6.86 -7.65
C ASP A 150 4.51 -8.18 -8.45
N GLY A 151 3.83 -8.22 -9.60
CA GLY A 151 3.68 -9.41 -10.45
C GLY A 151 2.53 -10.33 -10.04
N SER A 152 1.81 -10.01 -8.97
CA SER A 152 0.60 -10.74 -8.59
C SER A 152 -0.44 -10.66 -9.70
N VAL A 153 -1.08 -11.79 -10.00
CA VAL A 153 -2.07 -11.91 -11.07
C VAL A 153 -3.46 -12.04 -10.46
N ALA A 154 -4.33 -11.09 -10.70
CA ALA A 154 -5.74 -11.14 -10.32
C ALA A 154 -6.61 -11.50 -11.53
N VAL A 155 -7.52 -12.45 -11.35
CA VAL A 155 -8.53 -12.83 -12.35
C VAL A 155 -9.90 -12.40 -11.85
N TYR A 156 -10.63 -11.65 -12.68
CA TYR A 156 -11.98 -11.19 -12.41
C TYR A 156 -12.97 -11.86 -13.36
N GLY A 157 -14.05 -12.41 -12.82
CA GLY A 157 -15.11 -13.07 -13.59
C GLY A 157 -16.08 -12.06 -14.17
N GLY A 158 -16.46 -12.24 -15.44
CA GLY A 158 -17.31 -11.31 -16.20
C GLY A 158 -18.82 -11.44 -15.96
N ALA A 159 -19.52 -10.34 -16.29
CA ALA A 159 -20.96 -10.09 -16.31
C ALA A 159 -21.70 -10.06 -14.95
N SER A 160 -21.38 -9.07 -14.11
CA SER A 160 -22.39 -8.49 -13.20
C SER A 160 -22.84 -7.13 -13.76
N PRO A 161 -24.13 -6.74 -13.62
CA PRO A 161 -24.54 -5.37 -13.96
C PRO A 161 -23.64 -4.36 -13.22
N GLY A 162 -22.89 -3.54 -13.96
CA GLY A 162 -22.01 -2.52 -13.39
C GLY A 162 -20.56 -2.95 -13.07
N GLY A 163 -20.11 -4.16 -13.44
CA GLY A 163 -18.70 -4.55 -13.22
C GLY A 163 -18.34 -6.03 -13.33
N ALA A 164 -17.09 -6.35 -12.97
CA ALA A 164 -16.55 -7.70 -12.79
C ALA A 164 -16.05 -7.88 -11.35
N SER A 165 -16.25 -9.07 -10.77
CA SER A 165 -15.80 -9.38 -9.40
C SER A 165 -14.54 -10.24 -9.43
N VAL A 166 -13.62 -9.99 -8.49
CA VAL A 166 -12.41 -10.83 -8.37
C VAL A 166 -12.81 -12.28 -8.07
N GLN A 167 -12.09 -13.23 -8.65
CA GLN A 167 -12.23 -14.65 -8.40
C GLN A 167 -11.00 -15.19 -7.69
N THR A 168 -9.82 -14.85 -8.22
CA THR A 168 -8.54 -15.30 -7.66
C THR A 168 -7.50 -14.20 -7.74
N ILE A 169 -6.57 -14.21 -6.79
CA ILE A 169 -5.30 -13.50 -6.83
C ILE A 169 -4.20 -14.53 -6.59
N THR A 170 -3.29 -14.67 -7.54
CA THR A 170 -2.12 -15.54 -7.46
C THR A 170 -0.87 -14.69 -7.31
N LYS A 171 -0.18 -14.81 -6.18
CA LYS A 171 1.10 -14.15 -5.95
C LYS A 171 2.24 -14.95 -6.60
N ILE A 172 3.38 -14.28 -6.78
CA ILE A 172 4.56 -14.88 -7.44
C ILE A 172 5.10 -16.11 -6.71
N ASN A 173 4.98 -16.16 -5.38
CA ASN A 173 5.37 -17.32 -4.58
C ASN A 173 4.40 -18.52 -4.69
N GLY A 174 3.33 -18.42 -5.48
CA GLY A 174 2.32 -19.47 -5.61
C GLY A 174 1.21 -19.42 -4.56
N GLU A 175 1.18 -18.41 -3.67
CA GLU A 175 0.02 -18.16 -2.83
C GLU A 175 -1.18 -17.82 -3.72
N VAL A 176 -2.29 -18.54 -3.53
CA VAL A 176 -3.55 -18.32 -4.26
C VAL A 176 -4.60 -17.90 -3.26
N ILE A 177 -5.09 -16.68 -3.38
CA ILE A 177 -6.24 -16.15 -2.65
C ILE A 177 -7.48 -16.32 -3.53
N THR A 178 -8.49 -17.00 -3.03
CA THR A 178 -9.75 -17.28 -3.72
C THR A 178 -10.88 -16.51 -3.06
N PHE A 179 -11.70 -15.87 -3.88
CA PHE A 179 -12.82 -15.03 -3.46
C PHE A 179 -14.14 -15.72 -3.80
N SER A 180 -15.08 -15.66 -2.88
CA SER A 180 -16.45 -16.15 -3.04
C SER A 180 -17.39 -15.22 -2.28
N ALA A 181 -18.70 -15.34 -2.52
CA ALA A 181 -19.69 -14.43 -1.94
C ALA A 181 -19.58 -14.28 -0.40
N ASN A 182 -19.25 -15.37 0.31
CA ASN A 182 -19.24 -15.40 1.77
C ASN A 182 -17.86 -15.71 2.36
N SER A 183 -16.79 -15.75 1.54
CA SER A 183 -15.47 -16.19 2.02
C SER A 183 -14.32 -15.75 1.12
N ILE A 184 -13.22 -15.35 1.74
CA ILE A 184 -11.92 -15.13 1.10
C ILE A 184 -10.93 -16.08 1.76
N ARG A 185 -10.31 -16.97 0.99
CA ARG A 185 -9.41 -18.01 1.52
C ARG A 185 -8.11 -18.05 0.76
N ASN A 186 -7.04 -18.54 1.37
CA ASN A 186 -5.82 -18.84 0.62
C ASN A 186 -5.37 -20.29 0.76
N ASN A 187 -4.47 -20.71 -0.12
CA ASN A 187 -3.89 -22.06 -0.11
C ASN A 187 -2.89 -22.31 1.04
N LEU A 188 -2.67 -21.35 1.95
CA LEU A 188 -2.02 -21.55 3.25
C LEU A 188 -3.00 -22.07 4.31
N GLY A 189 -4.31 -22.02 4.07
CA GLY A 189 -5.34 -22.46 5.02
C GLY A 189 -5.87 -21.33 5.91
N TYR A 190 -5.72 -20.07 5.51
CA TYR A 190 -6.37 -18.94 6.16
C TYR A 190 -7.68 -18.57 5.47
N GLU A 191 -8.68 -18.12 6.23
CA GLU A 191 -10.00 -17.74 5.72
C GLU A 191 -10.56 -16.51 6.43
N LEU A 192 -11.07 -15.56 5.67
CA LEU A 192 -11.99 -14.52 6.13
C LEU A 192 -13.41 -14.96 5.77
N ARG A 193 -14.22 -15.28 6.76
CA ARG A 193 -15.60 -15.74 6.59
C ARG A 193 -16.57 -14.60 6.85
N PHE A 194 -17.48 -14.37 5.90
CA PHE A 194 -18.54 -13.37 5.99
C PHE A 194 -19.87 -14.07 6.31
N THR A 195 -20.57 -13.61 7.34
CA THR A 195 -21.86 -14.15 7.75
C THR A 195 -22.85 -13.03 8.04
N ASP A 196 -24.04 -13.12 7.46
CA ASP A 196 -25.13 -12.20 7.73
C ASP A 196 -26.13 -12.79 8.73
N SER A 197 -26.54 -11.99 9.70
CA SER A 197 -27.57 -12.36 10.69
C SER A 197 -28.47 -11.16 11.00
N GLY A 198 -29.72 -11.19 10.53
CA GLY A 198 -30.74 -10.21 10.91
C GLY A 198 -30.38 -8.74 10.65
N GLY A 199 -29.66 -8.42 9.57
CA GLY A 199 -29.21 -7.07 9.24
C GLY A 199 -27.83 -6.67 9.81
N SER A 200 -27.13 -7.60 10.45
CA SER A 200 -25.74 -7.45 10.84
C SER A 200 -24.84 -8.36 10.01
N GLN A 201 -23.69 -7.84 9.56
CA GLN A 201 -22.66 -8.61 8.86
C GLN A 201 -21.48 -8.85 9.80
N THR A 202 -21.01 -10.09 9.92
CA THR A 202 -19.82 -10.41 10.71
C THR A 202 -18.74 -10.98 9.81
N VAL A 203 -17.51 -10.49 9.97
CA VAL A 203 -16.32 -11.03 9.33
C VAL A 203 -15.45 -11.70 10.40
N THR A 204 -15.16 -12.99 10.22
CA THR A 204 -14.36 -13.79 11.15
C THR A 204 -13.09 -14.28 10.47
N ALA A 205 -11.93 -14.05 11.08
CA ALA A 205 -10.64 -14.48 10.57
C ALA A 205 -10.25 -15.84 11.19
N ILE A 206 -10.22 -16.89 10.37
CA ILE A 206 -10.18 -18.30 10.78
C ILE A 206 -8.91 -18.96 10.24
N ASN A 207 -8.28 -19.80 11.07
CA ASN A 207 -7.27 -20.73 10.60
C ASN A 207 -7.91 -22.12 10.37
N ASN A 208 -7.97 -22.54 9.12
CA ASN A 208 -8.53 -23.82 8.69
C ASN A 208 -7.70 -25.04 9.13
N ALA A 209 -6.51 -24.86 9.71
CA ALA A 209 -5.83 -25.93 10.45
C ALA A 209 -6.59 -26.35 11.72
N VAL A 210 -7.35 -25.42 12.31
CA VAL A 210 -8.09 -25.61 13.57
C VAL A 210 -9.57 -25.80 13.28
N ASP A 211 -10.25 -24.79 12.72
CA ASP A 211 -11.69 -24.79 12.44
C ASP A 211 -11.94 -24.54 10.96
N SER A 212 -12.83 -25.30 10.31
CA SER A 212 -13.23 -25.02 8.94
C SER A 212 -14.73 -24.79 8.80
N CYS A 213 -15.08 -23.90 7.87
CA CYS A 213 -16.47 -23.55 7.59
C CYS A 213 -16.98 -24.27 6.33
N ALA A 214 -18.20 -24.82 6.43
CA ALA A 214 -18.94 -25.29 5.27
C ALA A 214 -19.19 -24.13 4.28
N PRO A 215 -19.25 -24.39 2.96
CA PRO A 215 -19.49 -23.33 1.99
C PRO A 215 -20.79 -22.57 2.28
N THR A 216 -21.83 -23.31 2.68
CA THR A 216 -23.16 -22.83 3.06
C THR A 216 -23.46 -23.18 4.53
N GLY A 217 -24.28 -22.36 5.18
CA GLY A 217 -24.70 -22.57 6.58
C GLY A 217 -23.78 -21.95 7.64
N PRO A 218 -24.18 -22.05 8.92
CA PRO A 218 -23.43 -21.47 10.04
C PRO A 218 -22.13 -22.23 10.27
N CYS A 219 -21.09 -21.52 10.69
CA CYS A 219 -19.84 -22.14 11.12
C CYS A 219 -19.93 -22.55 12.59
N ALA A 220 -19.36 -23.71 12.92
CA ALA A 220 -19.11 -24.12 14.29
C ALA A 220 -17.62 -23.91 14.59
N TYR A 221 -17.32 -23.12 15.62
CA TYR A 221 -15.94 -22.81 16.03
C TYR A 221 -15.60 -23.53 17.32
N SER A 222 -14.41 -24.13 17.38
CA SER A 222 -13.87 -24.73 18.61
C SER A 222 -13.15 -23.70 19.48
N VAL A 223 -12.76 -22.56 18.90
CA VAL A 223 -12.11 -21.43 19.60
C VAL A 223 -12.75 -20.10 19.22
N ALA A 224 -12.52 -19.07 20.03
CA ALA A 224 -12.89 -17.71 19.69
C ALA A 224 -11.91 -17.14 18.66
N TRP A 225 -12.40 -16.85 17.45
CA TRP A 225 -11.63 -16.23 16.39
C TRP A 225 -11.77 -14.70 16.42
N PRO A 226 -10.73 -13.95 16.01
CA PRO A 226 -10.87 -12.52 15.77
C PRO A 226 -12.00 -12.24 14.78
N SER A 227 -12.90 -11.33 15.14
CA SER A 227 -14.04 -10.96 14.31
C SER A 227 -14.39 -9.49 14.44
N LEU A 228 -15.07 -8.98 13.41
CA LEU A 228 -15.72 -7.67 13.40
C LEU A 228 -17.18 -7.87 12.99
N THR A 229 -18.10 -7.38 13.82
CA THR A 229 -19.54 -7.38 13.58
C THR A 229 -20.00 -5.97 13.26
N PHE A 230 -20.52 -5.78 12.06
CA PHE A 230 -21.08 -4.55 11.53
C PHE A 230 -22.60 -4.58 11.70
N SER A 231 -23.15 -3.59 12.39
CA SER A 231 -24.59 -3.45 12.59
C SER A 231 -25.02 -1.99 12.49
N ALA A 232 -26.32 -1.76 12.45
CA ALA A 232 -26.90 -0.42 12.45
C ALA A 232 -27.94 -0.29 13.58
N ALA A 233 -27.99 0.89 14.20
CA ALA A 233 -28.99 1.24 15.20
C ALA A 233 -29.41 2.71 14.99
N GLY A 234 -30.59 2.93 14.39
CA GLY A 234 -31.00 4.27 13.98
C GLY A 234 -29.97 4.92 13.04
N HIS A 235 -29.51 6.11 13.41
CA HIS A 235 -28.48 6.86 12.68
C HIS A 235 -27.05 6.52 13.13
N GLU A 236 -26.83 5.35 13.70
CA GLU A 236 -25.49 4.87 14.04
C GLU A 236 -25.12 3.64 13.21
N ARG A 237 -23.83 3.54 12.89
CA ARG A 237 -23.18 2.34 12.33
C ARG A 237 -22.19 1.83 13.35
N HIS A 238 -22.36 0.59 13.78
CA HIS A 238 -21.58 -0.01 14.84
C HIS A 238 -20.58 -1.00 14.24
N VAL A 239 -19.39 -1.02 14.80
CA VAL A 239 -18.39 -2.06 14.56
C VAL A 239 -17.97 -2.62 15.91
N THR A 240 -18.32 -3.87 16.17
CA THR A 240 -18.01 -4.57 17.42
C THR A 240 -16.97 -5.63 17.17
N ASP A 241 -15.88 -5.63 17.94
CA ASP A 241 -14.87 -6.67 17.84
C ASP A 241 -15.20 -7.93 18.66
N SER A 242 -14.39 -8.99 18.49
CA SER A 242 -14.53 -10.25 19.23
C SER A 242 -14.43 -10.14 20.76
N LEU A 243 -13.97 -9.00 21.31
CA LEU A 243 -13.93 -8.73 22.76
C LEU A 243 -15.19 -7.96 23.22
N GLY A 244 -16.14 -7.70 22.34
CA GLY A 244 -17.36 -6.94 22.63
C GLY A 244 -17.16 -5.43 22.69
N ARG A 245 -16.03 -4.91 22.20
CA ARG A 245 -15.76 -3.47 22.16
C ARG A 245 -16.38 -2.88 20.90
N THR A 246 -17.25 -1.89 21.06
CA THR A 246 -17.99 -1.28 19.93
C THR A 246 -17.53 0.13 19.62
N THR A 247 -17.06 0.36 18.40
CA THR A 247 -16.92 1.69 17.81
C THR A 247 -18.22 2.06 17.12
N ARG A 248 -18.70 3.30 17.31
CA ARG A 248 -19.94 3.78 16.68
C ARG A 248 -19.65 4.99 15.81
N VAL A 249 -20.01 4.92 14.53
CA VAL A 249 -20.07 6.06 13.63
C VAL A 249 -21.47 6.65 13.74
N ILE A 250 -21.56 7.90 14.20
CA ILE A 250 -22.80 8.62 14.44
C ILE A 250 -23.07 9.49 13.21
N LEU A 251 -24.22 9.28 12.58
CA LEU A 251 -24.62 9.96 11.37
C LEU A 251 -25.60 11.10 11.66
N SER A 252 -25.70 12.05 10.72
CA SER A 252 -26.52 13.25 10.81
C SER A 252 -28.02 13.01 10.95
N GLY A 253 -28.50 11.86 10.48
CA GLY A 253 -29.92 11.55 10.36
C GLY A 253 -30.63 12.30 9.25
N SER A 254 -29.90 12.65 8.18
CA SER A 254 -30.46 13.33 7.02
C SER A 254 -31.48 12.44 6.29
N THR A 255 -32.70 12.95 6.07
CA THR A 255 -33.75 12.26 5.29
C THR A 255 -33.89 12.77 3.85
N SER A 256 -33.15 13.83 3.48
CA SER A 256 -33.28 14.51 2.18
C SER A 256 -31.93 14.83 1.52
N GLY A 257 -30.88 14.09 1.88
CA GLY A 257 -29.51 14.24 1.40
C GLY A 257 -28.58 13.19 2.02
N ILE A 258 -27.30 13.19 1.64
CA ILE A 258 -26.28 12.21 2.09
C ILE A 258 -26.21 12.19 3.64
N ASP A 259 -26.36 11.02 4.25
CA ASP A 259 -26.25 10.86 5.71
C ASP A 259 -24.77 10.83 6.16
N ARG A 260 -24.32 11.94 6.77
CA ARG A 260 -22.89 12.21 7.02
C ARG A 260 -22.43 11.81 8.41
N PRO A 261 -21.18 11.33 8.59
CA PRO A 261 -20.58 11.13 9.90
C PRO A 261 -20.42 12.44 10.68
N ILE A 262 -21.26 12.68 11.69
CA ILE A 262 -21.15 13.84 12.59
C ILE A 262 -20.38 13.51 13.86
N GLY A 263 -20.08 12.24 14.11
CA GLY A 263 -19.18 11.86 15.18
C GLY A 263 -18.75 10.39 15.18
N VAL A 264 -17.73 10.11 15.98
CA VAL A 264 -17.24 8.75 16.24
C VAL A 264 -17.14 8.55 17.74
N ALA A 265 -17.79 7.51 18.26
CA ALA A 265 -17.60 7.06 19.64
C ALA A 265 -16.59 5.91 19.67
N ARG A 266 -15.47 6.12 20.38
CA ARG A 266 -14.53 5.04 20.71
C ARG A 266 -15.19 4.06 21.70
N PRO A 267 -14.74 2.80 21.81
CA PRO A 267 -15.38 1.81 22.68
C PRO A 267 -15.51 2.21 24.15
N SER A 268 -14.62 3.07 24.66
CA SER A 268 -14.69 3.59 26.03
C SER A 268 -15.79 4.64 26.26
N LYS A 269 -16.46 5.13 25.21
CA LYS A 269 -17.43 6.22 25.27
C LYS A 269 -18.86 5.67 25.23
N ALA A 270 -19.47 5.50 26.40
CA ALA A 270 -20.82 4.95 26.54
C ALA A 270 -21.88 5.78 25.79
N THR A 271 -21.85 7.12 25.91
CA THR A 271 -22.78 8.05 25.26
C THR A 271 -22.06 9.21 24.58
N GLY A 272 -22.67 9.75 23.52
CA GLY A 272 -22.10 10.82 22.71
C GLY A 272 -20.93 10.36 21.85
N ALA A 273 -20.15 11.33 21.36
CA ALA A 273 -19.00 11.08 20.50
C ALA A 273 -17.68 11.35 21.23
N SER A 274 -16.63 10.65 20.82
CA SER A 274 -15.23 10.96 21.16
C SER A 274 -14.62 11.95 20.17
N ILE A 275 -15.08 11.91 18.92
CA ILE A 275 -14.72 12.86 17.87
C ILE A 275 -16.03 13.39 17.29
N THR A 276 -16.15 14.69 17.06
CA THR A 276 -17.32 15.34 16.43
C THR A 276 -16.90 16.11 15.19
N TYR A 277 -17.72 16.08 14.14
CA TYR A 277 -17.47 16.79 12.89
C TYR A 277 -18.55 17.86 12.64
N GLY A 278 -18.11 19.06 12.30
CA GLY A 278 -18.96 20.14 11.80
C GLY A 278 -18.91 20.24 10.28
N TYR A 279 -20.03 20.63 9.68
CA TYR A 279 -20.16 20.73 8.23
C TYR A 279 -20.73 22.08 7.82
N SER A 280 -20.32 22.58 6.66
CA SER A 280 -20.92 23.76 6.04
C SER A 280 -20.88 23.65 4.51
N PHE A 281 -21.78 24.37 3.83
CA PHE A 281 -21.78 24.44 2.37
C PHE A 281 -20.62 25.32 1.88
N VAL A 282 -19.78 24.76 1.02
CA VAL A 282 -18.69 25.45 0.32
C VAL A 282 -19.15 25.69 -1.13
N PRO A 283 -19.25 26.94 -1.59
CA PRO A 283 -19.62 27.25 -2.97
C PRO A 283 -18.78 26.49 -3.99
N GLY A 284 -19.44 25.85 -4.97
CA GLY A 284 -18.77 25.08 -6.02
C GLY A 284 -18.24 23.69 -5.60
N ARG A 285 -18.27 23.33 -4.30
CA ARG A 285 -17.87 22.00 -3.81
C ARG A 285 -18.95 21.24 -3.04
N GLY A 286 -20.00 21.93 -2.62
CA GLY A 286 -21.08 21.36 -1.82
C GLY A 286 -20.73 21.35 -0.34
N THR A 287 -21.42 20.53 0.44
CA THR A 287 -21.19 20.47 1.88
C THR A 287 -19.83 19.82 2.17
N MET A 288 -19.00 20.39 3.03
CA MET A 288 -17.67 19.85 3.38
C MET A 288 -17.48 19.89 4.90
N ALA A 289 -16.63 19.02 5.45
CA ALA A 289 -16.25 19.07 6.86
C ALA A 289 -15.49 20.36 7.14
N THR A 290 -15.99 21.24 8.00
CA THR A 290 -15.40 22.54 8.33
C THR A 290 -14.84 22.60 9.74
N SER A 291 -15.15 21.62 10.59
CA SER A 291 -14.48 21.44 11.87
C SER A 291 -14.43 19.99 12.30
N VAL A 292 -13.43 19.66 13.12
CA VAL A 292 -13.39 18.43 13.89
C VAL A 292 -12.96 18.76 15.32
N SER A 293 -13.55 18.08 16.30
CA SER A 293 -13.10 18.15 17.70
C SER A 293 -12.94 16.77 18.27
N ASP A 294 -11.84 16.55 19.01
CA ASP A 294 -11.57 15.31 19.76
C ASP A 294 -12.00 15.41 21.24
N GLY A 295 -12.75 16.46 21.58
CA GLY A 295 -13.18 16.77 22.94
C GLY A 295 -12.14 17.54 23.78
N VAL A 296 -10.92 17.74 23.29
CA VAL A 296 -9.87 18.55 23.93
C VAL A 296 -9.61 19.80 23.10
N GLY A 297 -9.45 19.64 21.79
CA GLY A 297 -9.23 20.71 20.84
C GLY A 297 -10.26 20.70 19.71
N THR A 298 -10.31 21.80 18.96
CA THR A 298 -11.08 21.90 17.72
C THR A 298 -10.15 22.35 16.61
N TRP A 299 -10.14 21.59 15.51
CA TRP A 299 -9.49 21.95 14.26
C TRP A 299 -10.55 22.48 13.31
N THR A 300 -10.21 23.50 12.51
CA THR A 300 -11.11 24.07 11.50
C THR A 300 -10.50 23.95 10.11
N TYR A 301 -11.36 23.70 9.13
CA TYR A 301 -11.01 23.55 7.73
C TYR A 301 -11.63 24.68 6.93
N ALA A 302 -10.81 25.43 6.22
CA ALA A 302 -11.24 26.47 5.29
C ALA A 302 -10.85 26.07 3.86
N TYR A 303 -11.81 26.13 2.95
CA TYR A 303 -11.64 25.72 1.55
C TYR A 303 -11.74 26.94 0.65
N GLU A 304 -10.70 27.19 -0.13
CA GLU A 304 -10.63 28.30 -1.07
C GLU A 304 -10.40 27.77 -2.48
N THR A 305 -11.36 28.01 -3.36
CA THR A 305 -11.30 27.60 -4.76
C THR A 305 -10.94 28.76 -5.66
N TYR A 306 -10.05 28.52 -6.61
CA TYR A 306 -9.68 29.52 -7.61
C TYR A 306 -9.32 28.86 -8.95
N CYS A 307 -9.43 29.65 -10.02
CA CYS A 307 -9.12 29.26 -11.39
C CYS A 307 -7.84 29.99 -11.83
N SER A 308 -6.94 29.30 -12.54
CA SER A 308 -5.71 29.90 -13.08
C SER A 308 -5.73 29.91 -14.61
N PRO A 309 -5.36 31.04 -15.27
CA PRO A 309 -4.90 32.31 -14.70
C PRO A 309 -6.09 33.29 -14.46
N SER A 310 -6.27 33.74 -13.21
CA SER A 310 -7.22 34.75 -12.69
C SER A 310 -7.57 35.95 -13.60
N PRO A 311 -8.70 36.70 -13.42
CA PRO A 311 -9.95 36.44 -12.69
C PRO A 311 -11.12 36.48 -13.69
N ALA A 312 -11.23 35.49 -14.56
CA ALA A 312 -12.41 35.33 -15.42
C ALA A 312 -13.42 34.38 -14.75
N PRO A 313 -14.73 34.47 -15.06
CA PRO A 313 -15.64 33.36 -14.76
C PRO A 313 -15.08 32.11 -15.45
N CYS A 314 -14.89 31.03 -14.69
CA CYS A 314 -14.13 29.87 -15.17
C CYS A 314 -14.74 29.34 -16.48
N HIS A 315 -13.96 29.41 -17.56
CA HIS A 315 -14.32 28.86 -18.86
C HIS A 315 -13.46 27.61 -19.06
N GLN A 316 -14.05 26.50 -19.51
CA GLN A 316 -13.23 25.34 -19.83
C GLN A 316 -12.25 25.69 -20.98
N PRO A 317 -10.97 25.30 -20.89
CA PRO A 317 -10.38 24.31 -19.98
C PRO A 317 -9.49 24.92 -18.87
N ASP A 318 -10.00 25.84 -18.05
CA ASP A 318 -9.23 26.41 -16.92
C ASP A 318 -8.78 25.34 -15.90
N VAL A 319 -7.58 25.52 -15.35
CA VAL A 319 -7.03 24.67 -14.27
C VAL A 319 -7.73 25.03 -12.96
N TYR A 320 -8.52 24.08 -12.43
CA TYR A 320 -9.18 24.21 -11.13
C TYR A 320 -8.19 23.97 -10.00
N GLN A 321 -8.21 24.82 -8.98
CA GLN A 321 -7.33 24.73 -7.83
C GLN A 321 -8.11 24.81 -6.51
N LEU A 322 -7.55 24.22 -5.45
CA LEU A 322 -8.07 24.25 -4.09
C LEU A 322 -6.93 24.50 -3.10
N ASN A 323 -7.10 25.46 -2.21
CA ASN A 323 -6.38 25.51 -0.95
C ASN A 323 -7.30 25.04 0.17
N THR A 324 -6.82 24.09 0.96
CA THR A 324 -7.45 23.68 2.21
C THR A 324 -6.56 24.07 3.37
N THR A 325 -7.00 25.03 4.18
CA THR A 325 -6.29 25.48 5.38
C THR A 325 -6.86 24.75 6.59
N VAL A 326 -6.03 23.94 7.24
CA VAL A 326 -6.32 23.28 8.51
C VAL A 326 -5.72 24.10 9.63
N THR A 327 -6.55 24.66 10.51
CA THR A 327 -6.11 25.42 11.70
C THR A 327 -6.27 24.56 12.94
N ALA A 328 -5.17 24.34 13.65
CA ALA A 328 -5.13 23.60 14.91
C ALA A 328 -5.61 24.45 16.11
N PRO A 329 -5.94 23.82 17.26
CA PRO A 329 -6.45 24.53 18.43
C PRO A 329 -5.50 25.59 19.01
N ASP A 330 -4.20 25.41 18.79
CA ASP A 330 -3.14 26.36 19.18
C ASP A 330 -2.96 27.51 18.16
N GLY A 331 -3.75 27.53 17.09
CA GLY A 331 -3.68 28.50 16.01
C GLY A 331 -2.67 28.16 14.91
N GLY A 332 -1.92 27.06 15.02
CA GLY A 332 -1.01 26.60 13.97
C GLY A 332 -1.77 26.22 12.70
N GLN A 333 -1.26 26.61 11.53
CA GLN A 333 -1.96 26.39 10.25
C GLN A 333 -1.15 25.55 9.26
N SER A 334 -1.78 24.50 8.75
CA SER A 334 -1.27 23.76 7.60
C SER A 334 -2.14 24.07 6.37
N ILE A 335 -1.54 24.17 5.19
CA ILE A 335 -2.25 24.47 3.93
C ILE A 335 -1.94 23.36 2.93
N PHE A 336 -2.98 22.76 2.37
CA PHE A 336 -2.88 21.74 1.32
C PHE A 336 -3.35 22.34 0.01
N HIS A 337 -2.53 22.25 -1.03
CA HIS A 337 -2.86 22.76 -2.35
C HIS A 337 -3.03 21.63 -3.36
N VAL A 338 -4.17 21.66 -4.04
CA VAL A 338 -4.57 20.64 -5.02
C VAL A 338 -4.82 21.31 -6.36
N ILE A 339 -4.31 20.67 -7.42
CA ILE A 339 -4.51 21.07 -8.80
C ILE A 339 -5.24 19.95 -9.53
N TRP A 340 -6.29 20.31 -10.28
CA TRP A 340 -6.94 19.40 -11.22
C TRP A 340 -6.35 19.56 -12.60
N SER A 341 -5.64 18.53 -13.05
CA SER A 341 -5.03 18.49 -14.38
C SER A 341 -5.97 17.80 -15.37
N GLY A 342 -6.15 18.42 -16.53
CA GLY A 342 -7.00 17.89 -17.60
C GLY A 342 -6.28 16.92 -18.52
N VAL A 343 -6.83 15.74 -18.69
CA VAL A 343 -6.43 14.76 -19.70
C VAL A 343 -7.57 14.58 -20.68
N TYR A 344 -7.31 14.80 -21.97
CA TYR A 344 -8.28 14.47 -23.01
C TYR A 344 -8.31 12.97 -23.22
N ILE A 345 -9.47 12.37 -22.98
CA ILE A 345 -9.73 10.97 -23.29
C ILE A 345 -10.59 10.88 -24.54
N TRP A 346 -10.24 9.98 -25.44
CA TRP A 346 -11.11 9.65 -26.56
C TRP A 346 -12.34 8.92 -26.02
N VAL A 347 -13.54 9.48 -26.22
CA VAL A 347 -14.83 8.84 -25.89
C VAL A 347 -15.47 8.20 -27.13
N SER A 348 -14.99 8.58 -28.32
CA SER A 348 -15.25 7.92 -29.61
C SER A 348 -14.05 8.16 -30.54
N PRO A 349 -13.99 7.55 -31.74
CA PRO A 349 -12.93 7.81 -32.72
C PRO A 349 -12.82 9.28 -33.18
N ILE A 350 -13.84 10.10 -32.93
CA ILE A 350 -13.91 11.50 -33.38
C ILE A 350 -14.18 12.49 -32.24
N GLU A 351 -14.34 12.03 -31.00
CA GLU A 351 -14.73 12.85 -29.86
C GLU A 351 -13.79 12.62 -28.68
N GLN A 352 -13.31 13.73 -28.11
CA GLN A 352 -12.54 13.73 -26.87
C GLN A 352 -13.33 14.41 -25.76
N GLU A 353 -13.19 13.89 -24.56
CA GLU A 353 -13.70 14.51 -23.34
C GLU A 353 -12.55 14.85 -22.41
N LEU A 354 -12.60 16.04 -21.82
CA LEU A 354 -11.64 16.44 -20.81
C LEU A 354 -12.01 15.79 -19.47
N ARG A 355 -11.11 14.94 -18.95
CA ARG A 355 -11.20 14.40 -17.59
C ARG A 355 -10.23 15.15 -16.70
N LEU A 356 -10.68 15.56 -15.52
CA LEU A 356 -9.88 16.27 -14.55
C LEU A 356 -9.45 15.31 -13.44
N PHE A 357 -8.14 15.25 -13.18
CA PHE A 357 -7.56 14.43 -12.12
C PHE A 357 -6.96 15.34 -11.03
N PRO A 358 -7.41 15.23 -9.77
CA PRO A 358 -6.80 15.97 -8.67
C PRO A 358 -5.41 15.42 -8.37
N SER A 359 -4.46 16.30 -8.12
CA SER A 359 -3.14 15.96 -7.61
C SER A 359 -2.73 16.96 -6.54
N MET A 360 -2.10 16.45 -5.48
CA MET A 360 -1.55 17.32 -4.45
C MET A 360 -0.27 17.96 -4.99
N ALA A 361 -0.25 19.29 -5.04
CA ALA A 361 0.81 20.05 -5.70
C ALA A 361 1.80 20.67 -4.69
N TRP A 362 1.33 21.09 -3.51
CA TRP A 362 2.21 21.46 -2.40
C TRP A 362 1.48 21.44 -1.06
N VAL A 363 2.24 21.33 0.02
CA VAL A 363 1.75 21.40 1.40
C VAL A 363 2.61 22.38 2.20
N VAL A 364 1.98 23.23 3.00
CA VAL A 364 2.62 24.06 4.02
C VAL A 364 2.26 23.48 5.38
N ASN A 365 3.25 23.22 6.24
CA ASN A 365 2.97 22.77 7.60
C ASN A 365 2.69 23.93 8.57
N ALA A 366 2.31 23.60 9.81
CA ALA A 366 2.06 24.56 10.91
C ALA A 366 3.19 25.56 11.20
N LEU A 367 4.43 25.28 10.76
CA LEU A 367 5.59 26.16 10.91
C LEU A 367 5.83 27.07 9.68
N GLY A 368 4.90 27.09 8.72
CA GLY A 368 5.03 27.84 7.47
C GLY A 368 6.04 27.26 6.48
N LYS A 369 6.43 25.98 6.65
CA LYS A 369 7.40 25.32 5.77
C LYS A 369 6.69 24.59 4.64
N ARG A 370 7.04 24.94 3.39
CA ARG A 370 6.43 24.41 2.16
C ARG A 370 7.19 23.20 1.61
N THR A 371 6.47 22.14 1.29
CA THR A 371 6.93 21.00 0.49
C THR A 371 6.18 21.02 -0.84
N ASP A 372 6.90 21.03 -1.96
CA ASP A 372 6.32 20.92 -3.30
C ASP A 372 6.28 19.44 -3.73
N ILE A 373 5.20 19.05 -4.38
CA ILE A 373 4.87 17.67 -4.75
C ILE A 373 4.51 17.68 -6.23
N ALA A 374 5.24 16.90 -7.03
CA ALA A 374 4.92 16.69 -8.44
C ALA A 374 4.44 15.25 -8.61
N GLN A 375 3.23 15.10 -9.13
CA GLN A 375 2.63 13.81 -9.49
C GLN A 375 2.40 13.76 -11.00
N ASP A 376 2.52 12.57 -11.58
CA ASP A 376 2.11 12.26 -12.94
C ASP A 376 1.12 11.08 -12.93
N SER A 377 0.72 10.60 -14.11
CA SER A 377 -0.19 9.45 -14.26
C SER A 377 0.33 8.14 -13.62
N PHE A 378 1.62 8.06 -13.28
CA PHE A 378 2.27 6.92 -12.61
C PHE A 378 2.46 7.15 -11.10
N GLY A 379 1.96 8.27 -10.55
CA GLY A 379 2.04 8.62 -9.14
C GLY A 379 3.10 9.67 -8.84
N LEU A 380 3.77 9.56 -7.69
CA LEU A 380 4.69 10.60 -7.22
C LEU A 380 5.97 10.69 -8.07
N HIS A 381 6.13 11.75 -8.85
CA HIS A 381 7.29 11.98 -9.71
C HIS A 381 8.43 12.73 -9.00
N ALA A 382 8.12 13.72 -8.17
CA ALA A 382 9.13 14.45 -7.39
C ALA A 382 8.58 15.06 -6.10
N VAL A 383 9.47 15.29 -5.15
CA VAL A 383 9.21 16.05 -3.92
C VAL A 383 10.35 17.03 -3.69
N GLN A 384 10.04 18.29 -3.39
CA GLN A 384 11.00 19.29 -2.95
C GLN A 384 10.65 19.77 -1.55
N TYR A 385 11.60 19.66 -0.63
CA TYR A 385 11.40 19.97 0.78
C TYR A 385 11.70 21.44 1.10
N PRO A 386 11.20 21.96 2.23
CA PRO A 386 11.31 23.38 2.59
C PRO A 386 12.74 23.91 2.68
N GLU A 387 13.71 23.01 2.91
CA GLU A 387 15.11 23.35 3.05
C GLU A 387 15.89 23.26 1.72
N GLY A 388 15.20 23.00 0.61
CA GLY A 388 15.76 22.98 -0.74
C GLY A 388 16.29 21.62 -1.21
N ASN A 389 16.41 20.62 -0.31
CA ASN A 389 16.65 19.24 -0.70
C ASN A 389 15.43 18.68 -1.46
N SER A 390 15.65 17.70 -2.33
CA SER A 390 14.58 17.10 -3.14
C SER A 390 14.82 15.62 -3.42
N ALA A 391 13.78 14.93 -3.89
CA ALA A 391 13.83 13.58 -4.39
C ALA A 391 13.04 13.48 -5.71
N THR A 392 13.61 12.86 -6.74
CA THR A 392 12.94 12.59 -8.02
C THR A 392 12.94 11.09 -8.32
N PHE A 393 11.84 10.60 -8.90
CA PHE A 393 11.59 9.19 -9.16
C PHE A 393 11.35 8.95 -10.65
N GLU A 394 12.24 8.20 -11.30
CA GLU A 394 12.03 7.72 -12.68
C GLU A 394 11.45 6.30 -12.65
N ARG A 395 10.58 5.98 -13.60
CA ARG A 395 9.87 4.69 -13.64
C ARG A 395 9.85 4.06 -15.03
N THR A 396 9.68 2.73 -15.08
CA THR A 396 9.30 2.01 -16.30
C THR A 396 7.86 2.30 -16.68
N HIS A 397 7.44 1.85 -17.87
CA HIS A 397 6.05 1.90 -18.27
C HIS A 397 5.15 1.21 -17.23
N GLU A 398 5.54 0.07 -16.67
CA GLU A 398 4.79 -0.71 -15.68
C GLU A 398 4.64 -0.02 -14.31
N GLY A 399 5.33 1.11 -14.09
CA GLY A 399 5.33 1.86 -12.83
C GLY A 399 6.43 1.43 -11.86
N LEU A 400 7.41 0.64 -12.29
CA LEU A 400 8.54 0.20 -11.46
C LEU A 400 9.59 1.30 -11.38
N ILE A 401 10.13 1.58 -10.19
CA ILE A 401 11.15 2.63 -10.00
C ILE A 401 12.49 2.19 -10.61
N THR A 402 13.01 2.94 -11.58
CA THR A 402 14.32 2.73 -12.22
C THR A 402 15.39 3.67 -11.69
N ARG A 403 15.00 4.81 -11.11
CA ARG A 403 15.95 5.76 -10.52
C ARG A 403 15.32 6.51 -9.35
N VAL A 404 16.11 6.69 -8.30
CA VAL A 404 15.84 7.65 -7.22
C VAL A 404 17.02 8.60 -7.13
N HIS A 405 16.78 9.87 -7.40
CA HIS A 405 17.81 10.90 -7.32
C HIS A 405 17.44 11.89 -6.21
N ASN A 406 18.27 11.98 -5.18
CA ASN A 406 18.08 12.93 -4.09
C ASN A 406 19.10 14.05 -4.19
N VAL A 407 18.59 15.29 -4.23
CA VAL A 407 19.43 16.48 -4.15
C VAL A 407 19.63 16.84 -2.68
N ALA A 408 20.88 16.98 -2.27
CA ALA A 408 21.22 17.34 -0.91
C ALA A 408 20.77 18.77 -0.58
N LYS A 409 20.54 19.02 0.71
CA LYS A 409 20.19 20.36 1.19
C LYS A 409 21.30 21.34 0.82
N PRO A 410 21.01 22.47 0.14
CA PRO A 410 22.00 23.50 -0.14
C PRO A 410 22.76 23.93 1.11
N GLY A 411 24.09 23.96 1.03
CA GLY A 411 24.96 24.35 2.14
C GLY A 411 25.17 23.27 3.22
N SER A 412 24.60 22.06 3.07
CA SER A 412 24.84 20.96 4.02
C SER A 412 26.23 20.32 3.90
N GLY A 413 26.93 20.53 2.77
CA GLY A 413 28.19 19.86 2.45
C GLY A 413 28.04 18.38 2.06
N LEU A 414 26.80 17.86 2.01
CA LEU A 414 26.50 16.53 1.50
C LEU A 414 26.39 16.56 -0.03
N ALA A 415 26.77 15.46 -0.67
CA ALA A 415 26.60 15.26 -2.10
C ALA A 415 25.20 14.74 -2.43
N ASP A 416 24.73 15.06 -3.63
CA ASP A 416 23.55 14.44 -4.20
C ASP A 416 23.76 12.92 -4.32
N THR A 417 22.67 12.18 -4.19
CA THR A 417 22.70 10.72 -4.24
C THR A 417 21.86 10.22 -5.39
N ASN A 418 22.33 9.17 -6.04
CA ASN A 418 21.64 8.57 -7.17
C ASN A 418 21.60 7.05 -7.01
N ILE A 419 20.40 6.48 -6.96
CA ILE A 419 20.16 5.04 -6.95
C ILE A 419 19.59 4.68 -8.31
N HIS A 420 20.15 3.66 -8.96
CA HIS A 420 19.68 3.17 -10.25
C HIS A 420 19.33 1.68 -10.17
N VAL A 421 18.23 1.28 -10.81
CA VAL A 421 17.73 -0.09 -10.80
C VAL A 421 17.43 -0.53 -12.23
N VAL A 422 17.90 -1.71 -12.59
CA VAL A 422 17.72 -2.30 -13.92
C VAL A 422 16.76 -3.49 -13.81
N TYR A 423 15.83 -3.56 -14.76
CA TYR A 423 14.85 -4.64 -14.88
C TYR A 423 14.93 -5.27 -16.28
N PRO A 424 14.57 -6.55 -16.43
CA PRO A 424 14.33 -7.18 -17.73
C PRO A 424 13.17 -6.50 -18.49
N ASP A 425 13.10 -6.74 -19.81
CA ASP A 425 11.97 -6.31 -20.64
C ASP A 425 10.75 -7.20 -20.40
N CYS A 426 9.60 -6.61 -20.05
CA CYS A 426 8.35 -7.33 -19.83
C CYS A 426 7.77 -8.03 -21.05
N ALA A 427 8.16 -7.62 -22.26
CA ALA A 427 7.76 -8.32 -23.48
C ALA A 427 8.48 -9.67 -23.65
N LEU A 428 9.66 -9.83 -23.04
CA LEU A 428 10.49 -11.03 -23.15
C LEU A 428 10.36 -11.91 -21.89
N GLU A 429 10.39 -11.29 -20.71
CA GLU A 429 10.42 -11.97 -19.42
C GLU A 429 9.26 -11.49 -18.53
N PRO A 430 8.01 -11.91 -18.81
CA PRO A 430 6.82 -11.33 -18.17
C PRO A 430 6.76 -11.53 -16.65
N VAL A 431 7.44 -12.56 -16.13
CA VAL A 431 7.58 -12.81 -14.69
C VAL A 431 8.75 -12.00 -14.10
N LEU A 432 9.93 -12.06 -14.72
CA LEU A 432 11.15 -11.50 -14.15
C LEU A 432 11.29 -9.99 -14.35
N CYS A 433 10.58 -9.39 -15.30
CA CYS A 433 10.67 -7.95 -15.58
C CYS A 433 10.25 -7.04 -14.42
N ARG A 434 9.63 -7.60 -13.37
CA ARG A 434 9.26 -6.89 -12.13
C ARG A 434 10.26 -7.11 -10.99
N LEU A 435 11.33 -7.85 -11.26
CA LEU A 435 12.38 -8.19 -10.32
C LEU A 435 13.70 -7.55 -10.79
N PRO A 436 14.38 -6.78 -9.94
CA PRO A 436 15.59 -6.07 -10.36
C PRO A 436 16.73 -7.03 -10.65
N THR A 437 17.41 -6.91 -11.79
CA THR A 437 18.62 -7.69 -12.09
C THR A 437 19.87 -7.04 -11.51
N THR A 438 19.90 -5.70 -11.48
CA THR A 438 20.99 -4.96 -10.83
C THR A 438 20.44 -3.75 -10.09
N MET A 439 21.16 -3.37 -9.03
CA MET A 439 20.91 -2.14 -8.29
C MET A 439 22.24 -1.45 -7.99
N THR A 440 22.36 -0.22 -8.43
CA THR A 440 23.50 0.66 -8.12
C THR A 440 23.09 1.61 -7.01
N ASP A 441 23.81 1.56 -5.89
CA ASP A 441 23.57 2.43 -4.74
C ASP A 441 24.08 3.87 -4.96
N ALA A 442 23.77 4.75 -3.99
CA ALA A 442 24.20 6.15 -3.98
C ALA A 442 25.72 6.37 -4.03
N ARG A 443 26.52 5.35 -3.71
CA ARG A 443 27.99 5.37 -3.71
C ARG A 443 28.57 4.77 -4.99
N GLY A 444 27.71 4.38 -5.95
CA GLY A 444 28.12 3.73 -7.19
C GLY A 444 28.42 2.23 -7.04
N ASN A 445 28.11 1.65 -5.89
CA ASN A 445 28.31 0.22 -5.68
C ASN A 445 27.17 -0.58 -6.31
N VAL A 446 27.52 -1.64 -7.03
CA VAL A 446 26.54 -2.47 -7.75
C VAL A 446 26.28 -3.78 -6.99
N THR A 447 24.99 -4.08 -6.80
CA THR A 447 24.49 -5.38 -6.36
C THR A 447 23.79 -6.07 -7.53
N ASP A 448 24.16 -7.31 -7.82
CA ASP A 448 23.52 -8.12 -8.86
C ASP A 448 22.62 -9.18 -8.25
N TYR A 449 21.48 -9.41 -8.89
CA TYR A 449 20.50 -10.40 -8.49
C TYR A 449 20.24 -11.39 -9.62
N THR A 450 20.01 -12.65 -9.26
CA THR A 450 19.52 -13.67 -10.20
C THR A 450 18.31 -14.37 -9.62
N TYR A 451 17.43 -14.85 -10.49
CA TYR A 451 16.17 -15.48 -10.13
C TYR A 451 15.98 -16.78 -10.90
N ASP A 452 15.19 -17.68 -10.36
CA ASP A 452 14.67 -18.81 -11.12
C ASP A 452 13.51 -18.39 -12.03
N ALA A 453 13.02 -19.30 -12.88
CA ALA A 453 11.91 -19.02 -13.79
C ALA A 453 10.57 -18.73 -13.08
N ALA A 454 10.44 -19.06 -11.79
CA ALA A 454 9.27 -18.75 -10.98
C ALA A 454 9.38 -17.37 -10.29
N GLY A 455 10.52 -16.68 -10.41
CA GLY A 455 10.78 -15.39 -9.79
C GLY A 455 11.34 -15.49 -8.37
N ASN A 456 11.75 -16.68 -7.91
CA ASN A 456 12.42 -16.79 -6.62
C ASN A 456 13.87 -16.32 -6.74
N LEU A 457 14.30 -15.46 -5.82
CA LEU A 457 15.68 -14.96 -5.77
C LEU A 457 16.65 -16.12 -5.55
N LEU A 458 17.63 -16.32 -6.43
CA LEU A 458 18.65 -17.37 -6.32
C LEU A 458 19.95 -16.83 -5.74
N THR A 459 20.41 -15.67 -6.20
CA THR A 459 21.64 -15.04 -5.72
C THR A 459 21.49 -13.54 -5.56
N GLU A 460 22.16 -13.01 -4.55
CA GLU A 460 22.39 -11.58 -4.31
C GLU A 460 23.91 -11.40 -4.18
N THR A 461 24.52 -10.70 -5.12
CA THR A 461 25.97 -10.49 -5.17
C THR A 461 26.26 -9.03 -4.83
N ALA A 462 26.71 -8.79 -3.60
CA ALA A 462 27.04 -7.47 -3.09
C ALA A 462 28.27 -6.88 -3.82
N PRO A 463 28.51 -5.57 -3.75
CA PRO A 463 29.74 -4.96 -4.25
C PRO A 463 30.98 -5.49 -3.53
N ALA A 464 32.14 -5.37 -4.18
CA ALA A 464 33.42 -5.72 -3.55
C ALA A 464 33.69 -4.76 -2.39
N PRO A 465 34.14 -5.25 -1.22
CA PRO A 465 34.40 -4.39 -0.05
C PRO A 465 35.57 -3.43 -0.30
N VAL A 466 36.50 -3.80 -1.17
CA VAL A 466 37.59 -2.97 -1.68
C VAL A 466 37.84 -3.32 -3.15
N LEU A 467 38.43 -2.39 -3.90
CA LEU A 467 38.75 -2.60 -5.31
C LEU A 467 39.63 -3.84 -5.51
N GLY A 468 39.18 -4.77 -6.37
CA GLY A 468 39.89 -6.01 -6.67
C GLY A 468 39.65 -7.16 -5.69
N ALA A 469 38.95 -6.94 -4.57
CA ALA A 469 38.55 -8.04 -3.69
C ALA A 469 37.37 -8.85 -4.25
N PRO A 470 37.22 -10.12 -3.84
CA PRO A 470 36.03 -10.91 -4.11
C PRO A 470 34.75 -10.22 -3.63
N ARG A 471 33.67 -10.39 -4.39
CA ARG A 471 32.36 -9.87 -4.04
C ARG A 471 31.67 -10.81 -3.05
N PRO A 472 31.08 -10.31 -1.95
CA PRO A 472 30.25 -11.13 -1.09
C PRO A 472 29.02 -11.61 -1.86
N GLN A 473 28.58 -12.84 -1.60
CA GLN A 473 27.39 -13.38 -2.25
C GLN A 473 26.52 -14.13 -1.25
N THR A 474 25.22 -13.83 -1.29
CA THR A 474 24.18 -14.61 -0.64
C THR A 474 23.46 -15.45 -1.67
N ARG A 475 23.23 -16.73 -1.36
CA ARG A 475 22.51 -17.69 -2.18
C ARG A 475 21.30 -18.21 -1.42
N TYR A 476 20.23 -18.42 -2.15
CA TYR A 476 18.95 -18.84 -1.63
C TYR A 476 18.54 -20.13 -2.33
N ALA A 477 17.97 -21.06 -1.57
CA ALA A 477 17.32 -22.25 -2.12
C ALA A 477 15.87 -22.30 -1.66
N TRP A 478 15.01 -22.66 -2.59
CA TRP A 478 13.56 -22.66 -2.45
C TRP A 478 13.02 -24.05 -2.73
N ASP A 479 12.01 -24.44 -1.98
CA ASP A 479 11.23 -25.64 -2.26
C ASP A 479 9.74 -25.29 -2.35
N GLN A 480 9.03 -26.04 -3.17
CA GLN A 480 7.58 -26.07 -3.13
C GLN A 480 7.11 -26.91 -1.94
N ARG A 481 6.27 -26.31 -1.10
CA ARG A 481 5.59 -27.00 0.01
C ARG A 481 4.09 -26.82 -0.10
N TYR A 482 3.36 -27.76 0.49
CA TYR A 482 1.90 -27.75 0.52
C TYR A 482 1.42 -27.59 1.95
N ALA A 483 0.52 -26.65 2.18
CA ALA A 483 -0.23 -26.61 3.42
C ALA A 483 -1.19 -27.82 3.52
N TRP A 484 -1.56 -28.17 4.73
CA TRP A 484 -2.52 -29.22 5.06
C TRP A 484 -3.53 -28.65 6.05
N TYR A 485 -4.79 -28.57 5.64
CA TYR A 485 -5.84 -27.95 6.43
C TYR A 485 -7.20 -28.62 6.17
N LYS A 486 -8.15 -28.33 7.04
CA LYS A 486 -9.54 -28.77 6.91
C LYS A 486 -10.28 -27.85 5.95
N SER A 487 -11.17 -28.36 5.10
CA SER A 487 -11.89 -27.52 4.15
C SER A 487 -13.38 -27.85 4.11
N ASN A 488 -14.18 -26.85 3.72
CA ASN A 488 -15.61 -27.00 3.48
C ASN A 488 -16.40 -27.60 4.66
N GLY A 489 -16.01 -27.28 5.89
CA GLY A 489 -16.68 -27.75 7.10
C GLY A 489 -16.32 -29.18 7.50
N SER A 490 -15.43 -29.84 6.74
CA SER A 490 -14.92 -31.15 7.07
C SER A 490 -13.98 -31.08 8.28
N SER A 491 -13.96 -32.12 9.10
CA SER A 491 -12.92 -32.31 10.12
C SER A 491 -11.66 -32.99 9.55
N THR A 492 -11.75 -33.55 8.34
CA THR A 492 -10.63 -34.22 7.67
C THR A 492 -9.64 -33.21 7.13
N ILE A 493 -8.36 -33.43 7.43
CA ILE A 493 -7.26 -32.63 6.92
C ILE A 493 -6.89 -33.12 5.52
N ALA A 494 -6.78 -32.20 4.58
CA ALA A 494 -6.37 -32.47 3.21
C ALA A 494 -5.22 -31.55 2.80
N ARG A 495 -4.41 -32.03 1.86
CA ARG A 495 -3.35 -31.24 1.23
C ARG A 495 -3.96 -30.14 0.36
N ALA A 496 -3.39 -28.94 0.40
CA ALA A 496 -3.72 -27.87 -0.52
C ALA A 496 -3.56 -28.31 -1.99
N ALA A 497 -4.37 -27.73 -2.88
CA ALA A 497 -4.35 -28.08 -4.30
C ALA A 497 -3.08 -27.58 -5.02
N THR A 498 -2.58 -26.41 -4.62
CA THR A 498 -1.40 -25.77 -5.21
C THR A 498 -0.31 -25.59 -4.15
N PRO A 499 0.98 -25.80 -4.50
CA PRO A 499 2.09 -25.54 -3.60
C PRO A 499 2.43 -24.05 -3.51
N ILE A 500 3.26 -23.73 -2.54
CA ILE A 500 3.85 -22.40 -2.33
C ILE A 500 5.37 -22.55 -2.27
N TRP A 501 6.08 -21.65 -2.94
CA TRP A 501 7.53 -21.53 -2.83
C TRP A 501 7.89 -20.94 -1.48
N VAL A 502 8.68 -21.69 -0.72
CA VAL A 502 9.17 -21.28 0.59
C VAL A 502 10.69 -21.40 0.66
N LEU A 503 11.34 -20.47 1.36
CA LEU A 503 12.79 -20.44 1.48
C LEU A 503 13.25 -21.55 2.42
N VAL A 504 14.06 -22.49 1.93
CA VAL A 504 14.58 -23.61 2.74
C VAL A 504 16.04 -23.44 3.13
N LYS A 505 16.79 -22.61 2.39
CA LYS A 505 18.21 -22.38 2.66
C LYS A 505 18.60 -20.95 2.31
N LYS A 506 19.39 -20.30 3.18
CA LYS A 506 20.11 -19.06 2.92
C LYS A 506 21.58 -19.26 3.28
N SER A 507 22.48 -19.06 2.32
CA SER A 507 23.93 -19.26 2.46
C SER A 507 24.63 -17.96 2.10
N THR A 508 25.37 -17.36 3.03
CA THR A 508 26.08 -16.09 2.81
C THR A 508 27.58 -16.32 2.91
N CYS A 509 28.31 -15.89 1.87
CA CYS A 509 29.77 -15.84 1.82
C CYS A 509 30.25 -14.39 1.88
N ALA A 510 31.12 -14.06 2.83
CA ALA A 510 31.72 -12.72 2.93
C ALA A 510 32.74 -12.42 1.80
N ALA A 511 33.34 -13.45 1.21
CA ALA A 511 34.22 -13.34 0.04
C ALA A 511 33.90 -14.48 -0.93
N ALA A 512 33.11 -14.23 -1.97
CA ALA A 512 32.76 -15.22 -2.97
C ALA A 512 33.35 -14.83 -4.34
N ALA A 513 34.58 -15.27 -4.60
CA ALA A 513 35.03 -15.50 -5.96
C ALA A 513 35.78 -16.85 -6.00
N PRO A 514 35.32 -17.85 -6.79
CA PRO A 514 34.10 -17.89 -7.61
C PRO A 514 32.85 -18.31 -6.81
N ALA A 515 31.68 -18.37 -7.47
CA ALA A 515 30.31 -18.56 -6.94
C ALA A 515 30.04 -19.76 -5.99
N THR A 516 31.04 -20.60 -5.72
CA THR A 516 31.02 -21.76 -4.81
C THR A 516 32.04 -21.66 -3.66
N GLY A 517 32.82 -20.57 -3.60
CA GLY A 517 34.11 -20.51 -2.90
C GLY A 517 34.08 -20.72 -1.39
N CYS A 518 32.94 -20.56 -0.71
CA CYS A 518 32.85 -20.77 0.73
C CYS A 518 31.87 -21.86 1.19
N ASN A 519 31.19 -22.58 0.28
CA ASN A 519 30.23 -23.60 0.71
C ASN A 519 30.91 -24.68 1.56
N GLY A 520 30.38 -24.93 2.75
CA GLY A 520 30.93 -25.89 3.71
C GLY A 520 32.25 -25.45 4.36
N THR A 521 32.69 -24.20 4.15
CA THR A 521 33.86 -23.64 4.83
C THR A 521 33.46 -22.85 6.07
N ALA A 522 34.44 -22.44 6.87
CA ALA A 522 34.21 -21.60 8.05
C ALA A 522 33.70 -20.18 7.71
N ASP A 523 33.79 -19.77 6.44
CA ASP A 523 33.38 -18.43 5.96
C ASP A 523 31.92 -18.41 5.48
N GLU A 524 31.21 -19.55 5.54
CA GLU A 524 29.78 -19.64 5.24
C GLU A 524 28.93 -19.40 6.48
N VAL A 525 28.03 -18.42 6.41
CA VAL A 525 26.90 -18.33 7.32
C VAL A 525 25.71 -19.01 6.64
N LEU A 526 25.33 -20.17 7.16
CA LEU A 526 24.24 -20.98 6.64
C LEU A 526 23.04 -20.98 7.59
N THR A 527 21.89 -20.54 7.07
CA THR A 527 20.58 -20.72 7.71
C THR A 527 19.79 -21.76 6.91
N THR A 528 19.23 -22.75 7.60
CA THR A 528 18.28 -23.71 7.03
C THR A 528 16.94 -23.56 7.72
N THR A 529 15.88 -23.45 6.94
CA THR A 529 14.51 -23.30 7.45
C THR A 529 13.75 -24.59 7.16
N THR A 530 13.22 -25.19 8.22
CA THR A 530 12.35 -26.37 8.12
C THR A 530 10.91 -25.96 8.35
N TYR A 531 10.02 -26.40 7.47
CA TYR A 531 8.59 -26.18 7.57
C TYR A 531 7.90 -27.39 8.17
N GLN A 532 6.82 -27.18 8.91
CA GLN A 532 6.10 -28.29 9.53
C GLN A 532 5.52 -29.20 8.43
N ALA A 533 5.89 -30.48 8.47
CA ALA A 533 5.30 -31.47 7.57
C ALA A 533 3.82 -31.70 7.95
N GLY A 534 2.92 -31.46 7.00
CA GLY A 534 1.51 -31.81 7.15
C GLY A 534 1.19 -33.22 6.64
N SER A 535 0.07 -33.76 7.10
CA SER A 535 -0.47 -35.06 6.70
C SER A 535 -1.98 -35.09 6.90
N ILE A 536 -2.63 -36.21 6.57
CA ILE A 536 -4.06 -36.42 6.86
C ILE A 536 -4.41 -36.33 8.35
N SER A 537 -3.42 -36.42 9.25
CA SER A 537 -3.60 -36.34 10.70
C SER A 537 -2.91 -35.14 11.35
N VAL A 538 -2.15 -34.35 10.58
CA VAL A 538 -1.37 -33.21 11.08
C VAL A 538 -1.60 -32.02 10.16
N ALA A 539 -2.29 -31.00 10.66
CA ALA A 539 -2.46 -29.76 9.93
C ALA A 539 -1.14 -28.96 9.94
N SER A 540 -0.91 -28.20 8.87
CA SER A 540 0.26 -27.34 8.71
C SER A 540 -0.10 -26.19 7.78
N ASN A 541 0.08 -24.96 8.24
CA ASN A 541 0.01 -23.76 7.39
C ASN A 541 1.38 -23.42 6.76
N LEU A 542 2.35 -24.34 6.86
CA LEU A 542 3.78 -24.24 6.54
C LEU A 542 4.66 -23.60 7.62
#